data_AF-A0A7Y2UW03-F1
#
_entry.id   AF-A0A7Y2UW03-F1
#
_cell.length_a   1.000
_cell.length_b   1.000
_cell.length_c   1.000
_cell.angle_alpha   90.00
_cell.angle_beta   90.00
_cell.angle_gamma   90.00
#
_symmetry.space_group_name_H-M   'P 1'
#
loop_
_entity.id
_entity.type
_entity.pdbx_description
1 polymer ?
#
loop_
_entity_poly.entity_id
_entity_poly.type
_entity_poly.pdbx_seq_one_letter_code
_entity_poly.pdbx_strand_id
1 'polypeptide(L)'
;SNEVILSLAPKSTTAPVALGISEAVGGVPTLTAVLVILTGIIGAMTVTPLMTLLRITDWRARGFAVGVAAHGIGTARAFQVNPTAGAYAGIAMALNALLTSMIVPPLVRWLM
;
A
#
# COMPACT_ATOMS: atom_id res chain seq x y z
N SER A 1 5.02 0.72 24.98
CA SER A 1 4.14 1.90 25.14
C SER A 1 2.98 1.76 24.17
N ASN A 2 1.77 2.18 24.57
CA ASN A 2 0.55 2.03 23.76
C ASN A 2 0.64 2.78 22.40
N GLU A 3 1.35 3.90 22.39
CA GLU A 3 1.62 4.73 21.21
C GLU A 3 2.32 3.97 20.06
N VAL A 4 3.24 3.05 20.38
CA VAL A 4 3.95 2.24 19.37
C VAL A 4 2.98 1.28 18.67
N ILE A 5 2.06 0.68 19.42
CA ILE A 5 1.04 -0.23 18.88
C ILE A 5 0.07 0.55 17.98
N LEU A 6 -0.35 1.73 18.42
CA LEU A 6 -1.24 2.61 17.66
C LEU A 6 -0.59 3.09 16.34
N SER A 7 0.73 3.30 16.33
CA SER A 7 1.49 3.66 15.12
C SER A 7 1.60 2.52 14.09
N LEU A 8 1.40 1.26 14.51
CA LEU A 8 1.42 0.10 13.61
C LEU A 8 0.12 -0.07 12.85
N ALA A 9 -1.01 0.36 13.41
CA ALA A 9 -2.34 0.16 12.84
C ALA A 9 -2.48 0.69 11.40
N PRO A 10 -2.03 1.91 11.06
CA PRO A 10 -2.18 2.44 9.71
C PRO A 10 -1.08 2.03 8.72
N LYS A 11 -0.11 1.18 9.09
CA LYS A 11 1.11 0.90 8.30
C LYS A 11 0.87 0.42 6.86
N SER A 12 -0.28 -0.19 6.60
CA SER A 12 -0.65 -0.79 5.32
C SER A 12 -1.53 0.12 4.46
N THR A 13 -1.70 1.38 4.87
CA THR A 13 -2.36 2.42 4.08
C THR A 13 -1.32 3.28 3.34
N THR A 14 -1.77 4.19 2.48
CA THR A 14 -0.87 5.14 1.81
C THR A 14 -0.37 6.19 2.79
N ALA A 15 0.85 6.70 2.58
CA ALA A 15 1.50 7.61 3.54
C ALA A 15 0.64 8.79 4.02
N PRO A 16 -0.12 9.51 3.17
CA PRO A 16 -0.96 10.62 3.63
C PRO A 16 -2.09 10.15 4.56
N VAL A 17 -2.73 9.02 4.22
CA VAL A 17 -3.81 8.42 5.03
C VAL A 17 -3.25 7.90 6.35
N ALA A 18 -2.09 7.25 6.30
CA ALA A 18 -1.50 6.64 7.47
C ALA A 18 -1.12 7.67 8.53
N LEU A 19 -0.52 8.78 8.10
CA LEU A 19 -0.13 9.88 8.96
C LEU A 19 -1.34 10.52 9.64
N GLY A 20 -2.40 10.82 8.87
CA GLY A 20 -3.63 11.40 9.43
C GLY A 20 -4.33 10.48 10.43
N ILE A 21 -4.37 9.16 10.18
CA ILE A 21 -4.91 8.19 11.14
C ILE A 21 -4.04 8.16 12.40
N SER A 22 -2.71 8.09 12.25
CA SER A 22 -1.77 8.05 13.36
C SER A 22 -1.93 9.26 14.28
N GLU A 23 -2.08 10.46 13.73
CA GLU A 23 -2.35 11.69 14.51
C GLU A 23 -3.69 11.61 15.24
N ALA A 24 -4.74 11.13 14.57
CA ALA A 24 -6.08 11.03 15.14
C ALA A 24 -6.19 10.01 16.28
N VAL A 25 -5.41 8.93 16.25
CA VAL A 25 -5.44 7.87 17.28
C VAL A 25 -4.37 8.01 18.35
N GLY A 26 -3.56 9.08 18.33
CA GLY A 26 -2.48 9.29 19.30
C GLY A 26 -1.25 8.40 19.10
N GLY A 27 -1.01 7.92 17.88
CA GLY A 27 0.24 7.28 17.49
C GLY A 27 1.35 8.29 17.17
N VAL A 28 2.55 7.80 16.87
CA VAL A 28 3.72 8.60 16.48
C VAL A 28 3.81 8.65 14.94
N PRO A 29 3.48 9.77 14.28
CA PRO A 29 3.41 9.84 12.82
C PRO A 29 4.74 9.50 12.13
N THR A 30 5.85 9.88 12.75
CA THR A 30 7.19 9.55 12.24
C THR A 30 7.45 8.05 12.20
N LEU A 31 7.00 7.30 13.23
CA LEU A 31 7.12 5.84 13.26
C LEU A 31 6.20 5.20 12.20
N THR A 32 4.97 5.71 12.10
CA THR A 32 4.01 5.31 11.06
C THR A 32 4.59 5.49 9.65
N ALA A 33 5.24 6.62 9.36
CA ALA A 33 5.88 6.86 8.06
C ALA A 33 6.93 5.79 7.73
N VAL A 34 7.80 5.49 8.69
CA VAL A 34 8.84 4.45 8.53
C VAL A 34 8.20 3.10 8.23
N LEU A 35 7.13 2.74 8.95
CA LEU A 35 6.44 1.47 8.77
C LEU A 35 5.74 1.36 7.41
N VAL A 36 5.14 2.44 6.92
CA VAL A 36 4.53 2.52 5.57
C VAL A 36 5.60 2.36 4.50
N ILE A 37 6.73 3.07 4.63
CA ILE A 37 7.85 2.99 3.68
C ILE A 37 8.40 1.56 3.65
N LEU A 38 8.66 0.96 4.81
CA LEU A 38 9.14 -0.42 4.91
C LEU A 38 8.17 -1.41 4.27
N THR A 39 6.86 -1.26 4.53
CA THR A 39 5.83 -2.11 3.90
C THR A 39 5.87 -1.98 2.37
N GLY A 40 6.02 -0.76 1.86
CA GLY A 40 6.13 -0.49 0.42
C GLY A 40 7.40 -1.07 -0.21
N ILE A 41 8.55 -0.95 0.46
CA ILE A 41 9.82 -1.51 -0.01
C ILE A 41 9.74 -3.04 -0.04
N ILE A 42 9.26 -3.66 1.03
CA ILE A 42 9.13 -5.11 1.13
C ILE A 42 8.22 -5.61 0.00
N GLY A 43 7.04 -5.02 -0.18
CA GLY A 43 6.13 -5.42 -1.25
C GLY A 43 6.72 -5.21 -2.66
N ALA A 44 7.44 -4.10 -2.88
CA ALA A 44 8.11 -3.82 -4.15
C ALA A 44 9.20 -4.86 -4.48
N MET A 45 9.91 -5.34 -3.47
CA MET A 45 10.95 -6.35 -3.61
C MET A 45 10.41 -7.77 -3.73
N THR A 46 9.31 -8.11 -3.04
CA THR A 46 8.80 -9.49 -2.97
C THR A 46 7.87 -9.85 -4.12
N VAL A 47 7.10 -8.92 -4.66
CA VAL A 47 6.06 -9.24 -5.67
C VAL A 47 6.64 -9.84 -6.94
N THR A 48 7.73 -9.28 -7.50
CA THR A 48 8.29 -9.80 -8.77
C THR A 48 8.87 -11.21 -8.63
N PRO A 49 9.71 -11.51 -7.61
CA PRO A 49 10.16 -12.88 -7.34
C PRO A 49 9.01 -13.85 -7.06
N LEU A 50 8.03 -13.43 -6.25
CA LEU A 50 6.88 -14.27 -5.91
C LEU A 50 6.04 -14.62 -7.15
N MET A 51 5.73 -13.65 -8.00
CA MET A 51 4.98 -13.88 -9.24
C MET A 51 5.74 -14.77 -10.22
N THR A 52 7.07 -14.69 -10.21
CA THR A 52 7.94 -15.58 -11.01
C THR A 52 7.89 -17.01 -10.47
N LEU A 53 7.96 -17.19 -9.16
CA LEU A 53 7.82 -18.49 -8.51
C LEU A 53 6.44 -19.12 -8.80
N LEU A 54 5.38 -18.31 -8.77
CA LEU A 54 4.02 -18.71 -9.11
C LEU A 54 3.78 -18.88 -10.62
N ARG A 55 4.80 -18.69 -11.46
CA ARG A 55 4.74 -18.78 -12.93
C ARG A 55 3.69 -17.86 -13.57
N ILE A 56 3.34 -16.76 -12.91
CA ILE A 56 2.46 -15.74 -13.47
C ILE A 56 3.31 -14.92 -14.44
N THR A 57 3.09 -15.02 -15.75
CA THR A 57 3.92 -14.33 -16.76
C THR A 57 3.31 -13.02 -17.25
N ASP A 58 2.03 -12.77 -16.98
CA ASP A 58 1.35 -11.56 -17.42
C ASP A 58 1.79 -10.33 -16.60
N TRP A 59 2.44 -9.39 -17.29
CA TRP A 59 2.89 -8.13 -16.71
C TRP A 59 1.75 -7.25 -16.20
N ARG A 60 0.55 -7.36 -16.77
CA ARG A 60 -0.64 -6.65 -16.33
C ARG A 60 -1.04 -7.11 -14.93
N ALA A 61 -1.14 -8.43 -14.75
CA ALA A 61 -1.46 -9.04 -13.46
C ALA A 61 -0.40 -8.74 -12.39
N ARG A 62 0.89 -8.88 -12.75
CA ARG A 62 2.02 -8.53 -11.86
C ARG A 62 1.97 -7.07 -11.42
N GLY A 63 1.76 -6.17 -12.38
CA GLY A 63 1.63 -4.75 -12.15
C GLY A 63 0.48 -4.42 -11.22
N PHE A 64 -0.71 -4.93 -11.55
CA PHE A 64 -1.89 -4.73 -10.73
C PHE A 64 -1.67 -5.21 -9.28
N ALA A 65 -1.11 -6.41 -9.11
CA ALA A 65 -0.81 -6.96 -7.78
C ALA A 65 0.14 -6.08 -6.97
N VAL A 66 1.23 -5.59 -7.56
CA VAL A 66 2.17 -4.71 -6.82
C VAL A 66 1.54 -3.36 -6.49
N GLY A 67 0.70 -2.81 -7.37
CA GLY A 67 0.01 -1.54 -7.14
C GLY A 67 -0.96 -1.59 -5.98
N VAL A 68 -1.67 -2.72 -5.80
CA VAL A 68 -2.51 -2.96 -4.62
C VAL A 68 -1.65 -3.20 -3.36
N ALA A 69 -0.60 -4.01 -3.45
CA ALA A 69 0.12 -4.50 -2.27
C ALA A 69 1.19 -3.53 -1.71
N ALA A 70 1.81 -2.72 -2.57
CA ALA A 70 3.02 -1.95 -2.24
C ALA A 70 2.94 -0.46 -2.58
N HIS A 71 1.73 0.02 -2.94
CA HIS A 71 1.40 1.43 -3.12
C HIS A 71 2.43 2.17 -4.02
N GLY A 72 2.65 3.47 -3.81
CA GLY A 72 3.48 4.29 -4.72
C GLY A 72 4.91 3.77 -4.93
N ILE A 73 5.55 3.24 -3.88
CA ILE A 73 6.90 2.66 -3.96
C ILE A 73 6.92 1.42 -4.87
N GLY A 74 5.93 0.53 -4.69
CA GLY A 74 5.73 -0.64 -5.54
C GLY A 74 5.46 -0.29 -7.00
N THR A 75 4.60 0.71 -7.23
CA THR A 75 4.30 1.22 -8.58
C THR A 75 5.53 1.79 -9.27
N ALA A 76 6.34 2.59 -8.57
CA ALA A 76 7.60 3.11 -9.10
C ALA A 76 8.58 1.97 -9.45
N ARG A 77 8.68 0.95 -8.59
CA ARG A 77 9.50 -0.23 -8.88
C ARG A 77 8.96 -1.03 -10.07
N ALA A 78 7.65 -1.18 -10.21
CA ALA A 78 7.06 -1.86 -11.37
C ALA A 78 7.42 -1.16 -12.69
N PHE A 79 7.44 0.17 -12.75
CA PHE A 79 7.92 0.90 -13.93
C PHE A 79 9.39 0.59 -14.27
N GLN A 80 10.24 0.39 -13.27
CA GLN A 80 11.63 -0.02 -13.48
C GLN A 80 11.76 -1.46 -13.99
N VAL A 81 10.80 -2.33 -13.66
CA VAL A 81 10.80 -3.74 -14.09
C VAL A 81 10.20 -3.90 -15.48
N ASN A 82 9.03 -3.31 -15.73
CA ASN A 82 8.34 -3.38 -17.01
C ASN A 82 7.32 -2.22 -17.15
N PRO A 83 7.30 -1.47 -18.27
CA PRO A 83 6.38 -0.36 -18.46
C PRO A 83 4.89 -0.73 -18.33
N THR A 84 4.48 -1.90 -18.83
CA THR A 84 3.10 -2.40 -18.72
C THR A 84 2.74 -2.72 -17.28
N ALA A 85 3.66 -3.33 -16.52
CA ALA A 85 3.45 -3.58 -15.11
C ALA A 85 3.30 -2.26 -14.33
N GLY A 86 4.13 -1.27 -14.61
CA GLY A 86 4.02 0.06 -14.00
C GLY A 86 2.67 0.74 -14.28
N ALA A 87 2.19 0.68 -15.53
CA ALA A 87 0.90 1.24 -15.90
C ALA A 87 -0.26 0.59 -15.13
N TYR A 88 -0.29 -0.75 -15.06
CA TYR A 88 -1.33 -1.49 -14.32
C TYR A 88 -1.21 -1.31 -12.80
N ALA A 89 0.00 -1.14 -12.27
CA ALA A 89 0.22 -0.79 -10.87
C ALA A 89 -0.36 0.59 -10.53
N GLY A 90 -0.19 1.57 -11.41
CA GLY A 90 -0.80 2.89 -11.26
C GLY A 90 -2.33 2.83 -11.23
N ILE A 91 -2.94 2.06 -12.15
CA ILE A 91 -4.40 1.83 -12.17
C ILE A 91 -4.87 1.18 -10.87
N ALA A 92 -4.20 0.10 -10.45
CA ALA A 92 -4.52 -0.58 -9.19
C ALA A 92 -4.45 0.35 -7.98
N MET A 93 -3.41 1.18 -7.91
CA MET A 93 -3.24 2.16 -6.83
C MET A 93 -4.38 3.20 -6.82
N ALA A 94 -4.74 3.74 -8.00
CA ALA A 94 -5.83 4.71 -8.12
C ALA A 94 -7.18 4.10 -7.74
N LEU A 95 -7.49 2.89 -8.21
CA LEU A 95 -8.70 2.17 -7.85
C LEU A 95 -8.75 1.84 -6.36
N ASN A 96 -7.64 1.39 -5.78
CA ASN A 96 -7.56 1.11 -4.36
C ASN A 96 -7.81 2.36 -3.52
N ALA A 97 -7.23 3.51 -3.92
CA ALA A 97 -7.47 4.79 -3.25
C ALA A 97 -8.95 5.22 -3.33
N LEU A 98 -9.57 5.12 -4.50
CA LEU A 98 -10.99 5.41 -4.74
C LEU A 98 -11.91 4.51 -3.90
N LEU A 99 -11.67 3.21 -3.90
CA LEU A 99 -12.49 2.26 -3.14
C LEU A 99 -12.31 2.47 -1.64
N THR A 100 -11.09 2.66 -1.17
CA THR A 100 -10.80 2.89 0.24
C THR A 100 -11.45 4.18 0.74
N SER A 101 -11.36 5.28 -0.03
CA SER A 101 -11.98 6.55 0.36
C SER A 101 -13.51 6.50 0.37
N MET A 102 -14.12 5.66 -0.48
CA MET A 102 -15.57 5.49 -0.53
C MET A 102 -16.09 4.54 0.56
N ILE A 103 -15.35 3.46 0.88
CA ILE A 103 -15.80 2.38 1.77
C ILE A 103 -15.46 2.66 3.24
N VAL A 104 -14.24 3.16 3.53
CA VAL A 104 -13.76 3.27 4.92
C VAL A 104 -14.61 4.25 5.75
N PRO A 105 -14.93 5.48 5.31
CA PRO A 105 -15.73 6.40 6.12
C PRO A 105 -17.11 5.87 6.54
N PRO A 106 -17.96 5.32 5.65
CA PRO A 106 -19.25 4.76 6.06
C PRO A 106 -19.10 3.49 6.90
N LEU A 107 -18.10 2.65 6.63
CA LEU A 107 -17.85 1.44 7.43
C LEU A 107 -17.48 1.78 8.87
N VAL A 108 -16.58 2.75 9.07
CA VAL A 108 -16.20 3.24 10.40
C VAL A 108 -17.41 3.81 11.13
N ARG A 109 -18.25 4.60 10.44
CA ARG A 109 -19.49 5.16 11.02
C ARG A 109 -20.52 4.09 11.40
N TRP A 110 -20.52 2.93 10.75
CA TRP A 110 -21.45 1.85 11.08
C TRP A 110 -20.97 1.00 12.27
N LEU A 111 -19.66 0.84 12.43
CA LEU A 111 -19.06 0.07 13.52
C LEU A 111 -18.98 0.83 14.86
N MET A 112 -19.01 2.16 14.82
CA MET A 112 -19.01 3.05 16.00
C MET A 112 -20.40 3.60 16.26
#